data_AF-A0A1S3SCA2-F1
#
_entry.id   AF-A0A1S3SCA2-F1
#
_cell.length_a   1.000
_cell.length_b   1.000
_cell.length_c   1.000
_cell.angle_alpha   90.00
_cell.angle_beta   90.00
_cell.angle_gamma   90.00
#
_symmetry.space_group_name_H-M   'P 1'
#
loop_
_entity.id
_entity.type
_entity.pdbx_description
1 polymer ?
#
loop_
_entity_poly.entity_id
_entity_poly.type
_entity_poly.pdbx_seq_one_letter_code
_entity_poly.pdbx_strand_id
1 'polypeptide(L)'
;MNWTDAQSYCRAHYTDLATVDDMEDQNRLITSGSVDVLSWIGLEKGDSMKWHWSLAGRRFYREGETEFRNWDTGTPQNGNCAFMSTAGLWNNASCDDQHHFICYDGKQDTNLTYVLVQESKTWIDAQSYCRQHHTDLVSVRNQTENTEIDQKISLRGLPVWIGLFLDSWI
;
A
#
# COMPACT_ATOMS: atom_id res chain seq x y z
N MET A 1 -15.67 16.29 -22.15
CA MET A 1 -15.30 14.88 -22.36
C MET A 1 -15.54 14.16 -21.04
N ASN A 2 -16.39 13.15 -21.01
CA ASN A 2 -16.57 12.32 -19.80
C ASN A 2 -15.42 11.29 -19.72
N TRP A 3 -15.35 10.55 -18.60
CA TRP A 3 -14.27 9.58 -18.38
C TRP A 3 -14.25 8.47 -19.44
N THR A 4 -15.42 7.91 -19.77
CA THR A 4 -15.56 6.82 -20.77
C THR A 4 -15.13 7.27 -22.17
N ASP A 5 -15.49 8.49 -22.57
CA ASP A 5 -15.08 9.09 -23.83
C ASP A 5 -13.56 9.29 -23.86
N ALA A 6 -12.97 9.76 -22.76
CA ALA A 6 -11.54 9.97 -22.65
C ALA A 6 -10.77 8.64 -22.73
N GLN A 7 -11.25 7.61 -22.02
CA GLN A 7 -10.68 6.27 -22.07
C GLN A 7 -10.76 5.67 -23.48
N SER A 8 -11.94 5.78 -24.12
CA SER A 8 -12.14 5.29 -25.48
C SER A 8 -11.21 5.98 -26.48
N TYR A 9 -11.05 7.30 -26.35
CA TYR A 9 -10.12 8.06 -27.17
C TYR A 9 -8.66 7.62 -26.96
N CYS A 10 -8.22 7.48 -25.71
CA CYS A 10 -6.87 7.03 -25.40
C CYS A 10 -6.60 5.61 -25.90
N ARG A 11 -7.54 4.67 -25.78
CA ARG A 11 -7.39 3.30 -26.32
C ARG A 11 -7.40 3.23 -27.85
N ALA A 12 -8.06 4.19 -28.51
CA ALA A 12 -8.10 4.26 -29.96
C ALA A 12 -6.81 4.83 -30.58
N HIS A 13 -6.12 5.72 -29.85
CA HIS A 13 -4.97 6.47 -30.37
C HIS A 13 -3.64 6.16 -29.66
N TYR A 14 -3.69 5.59 -28.46
CA TYR A 14 -2.57 5.29 -27.56
C TYR A 14 -2.82 3.95 -26.84
N THR A 15 -2.23 3.73 -25.66
CA THR A 15 -2.46 2.52 -24.87
C THR A 15 -3.76 2.60 -24.06
N ASP A 16 -3.84 3.52 -23.11
CA ASP A 16 -5.02 3.77 -22.27
C ASP A 16 -4.84 5.11 -21.52
N LEU A 17 -5.78 5.49 -20.65
CA LEU A 17 -5.56 6.54 -19.64
C LEU A 17 -4.40 6.16 -18.71
N ALA A 18 -3.65 7.16 -18.24
CA ALA A 18 -2.52 6.94 -17.36
C ALA A 18 -2.97 6.43 -15.98
N THR A 19 -2.32 5.39 -15.47
CA THR A 19 -2.42 4.96 -14.06
C THR A 19 -1.38 5.70 -13.21
N VAL A 20 -1.65 5.86 -11.92
CA VAL A 20 -0.75 6.51 -10.97
C VAL A 20 -0.49 5.55 -9.83
N ASP A 21 0.61 4.81 -9.95
CA ASP A 21 0.89 3.71 -9.02
C ASP A 21 1.80 4.17 -7.87
N ASP A 22 2.60 5.22 -8.08
CA ASP A 22 3.53 5.73 -7.06
C ASP A 22 3.79 7.25 -7.21
N MET A 23 4.66 7.77 -6.34
CA MET A 23 5.05 9.18 -6.38
C MET A 23 5.89 9.54 -7.61
N GLU A 24 6.58 8.60 -8.25
CA GLU A 24 7.31 8.86 -9.50
C GLU A 24 6.30 9.14 -10.62
N ASP A 25 5.26 8.31 -10.75
CA ASP A 25 4.18 8.54 -11.70
C ASP A 25 3.43 9.86 -11.43
N GLN A 26 3.13 10.15 -10.17
CA GLN A 26 2.50 11.41 -9.78
C GLN A 26 3.37 12.62 -10.18
N ASN A 27 4.68 12.58 -9.93
CA ASN A 27 5.60 13.65 -10.29
C ASN A 27 5.73 13.78 -11.82
N ARG A 28 5.71 12.66 -12.56
CA ARG A 28 5.70 12.67 -14.04
C ARG A 28 4.43 13.32 -14.59
N LEU A 29 3.27 13.09 -13.97
CA LEU A 29 2.04 13.78 -14.37
C LEU A 29 2.09 15.28 -14.09
N ILE A 30 2.57 15.69 -12.90
CA ILE A 30 2.71 17.11 -12.54
C ILE A 30 3.67 17.85 -13.50
N THR A 31 4.76 17.19 -13.91
CA THR A 31 5.78 17.80 -14.77
C THR A 31 5.44 17.78 -16.26
N SER A 32 4.59 16.86 -16.71
CA SER A 32 4.15 16.76 -18.11
C SER A 32 2.86 17.53 -18.42
N GLY A 33 2.06 17.82 -17.40
CA GLY A 33 0.80 18.55 -17.54
C GLY A 33 0.96 20.08 -17.46
N SER A 34 -0.03 20.80 -17.98
CA SER A 34 -0.26 22.20 -17.60
C SER A 34 -0.96 22.23 -16.24
N VAL A 35 -0.45 23.03 -15.31
CA VAL A 35 -0.85 23.05 -13.89
C VAL A 35 -2.34 23.38 -13.66
N ASP A 36 -3.04 23.87 -14.70
CA ASP A 36 -4.41 24.37 -14.64
C ASP A 36 -5.45 23.50 -15.39
N VAL A 37 -5.11 22.27 -15.82
CA VAL A 37 -6.04 21.40 -16.56
C VAL A 37 -6.40 20.15 -15.77
N LEU A 38 -7.69 20.03 -15.42
CA LEU A 38 -8.25 18.79 -14.89
C LEU A 38 -8.19 17.69 -15.97
N SER A 39 -7.52 16.59 -15.64
CA SER A 39 -7.31 15.47 -16.56
C SER A 39 -7.90 14.18 -15.98
N TRP A 40 -8.52 13.37 -16.83
CA TRP A 40 -8.94 12.02 -16.46
C TRP A 40 -7.71 11.10 -16.34
N ILE A 41 -7.69 10.26 -15.31
CA ILE A 41 -6.72 9.18 -15.13
C ILE A 41 -7.43 7.83 -15.21
N GLY A 42 -6.66 6.75 -15.34
CA GLY A 42 -7.16 5.39 -15.53
C GLY A 42 -7.80 4.74 -14.30
N LEU A 43 -7.93 5.45 -13.18
CA LEU A 43 -8.56 4.93 -11.97
C LEU A 43 -10.05 4.66 -12.20
N GLU A 44 -10.47 3.41 -12.00
CA GLU A 44 -11.84 2.96 -12.19
C GLU A 44 -12.33 2.19 -10.96
N LYS A 45 -13.64 2.26 -10.66
CA LYS A 45 -14.21 1.45 -9.61
C LYS A 45 -14.51 0.05 -10.13
N GLY A 46 -13.85 -0.96 -9.58
CA GLY A 46 -14.09 -2.36 -9.91
C GLY A 46 -15.35 -2.93 -9.26
N ASP A 47 -15.71 -4.15 -9.70
CA ASP A 47 -16.91 -4.86 -9.27
C ASP A 47 -16.76 -5.58 -7.91
N SER A 48 -15.53 -5.70 -7.40
CA SER A 48 -15.23 -6.42 -6.17
C SER A 48 -14.14 -5.74 -5.35
N MET A 49 -14.22 -5.92 -4.04
CA MET A 49 -13.17 -5.52 -3.11
C MET A 49 -11.96 -6.43 -3.28
N LYS A 50 -10.77 -5.84 -3.34
CA LYS A 50 -9.49 -6.53 -3.48
C LYS A 50 -8.50 -5.97 -2.46
N TRP A 51 -7.57 -6.83 -2.04
CA TRP A 51 -6.50 -6.43 -1.14
C TRP A 51 -5.34 -5.85 -1.94
N HIS A 52 -4.99 -4.60 -1.65
CA HIS A 52 -3.90 -3.84 -2.27
C HIS A 52 -2.82 -3.53 -1.25
N TRP A 53 -1.58 -3.47 -1.72
CA TRP A 53 -0.49 -2.91 -0.95
C TRP A 53 -0.39 -1.40 -1.19
N SER A 54 -0.14 -0.63 -0.14
CA SER A 54 -0.02 0.83 -0.21
C SER A 54 1.17 1.29 -1.05
N LEU A 55 2.27 0.54 -1.01
CA LEU A 55 3.46 0.80 -1.81
C LEU A 55 3.29 0.20 -3.21
N ALA A 56 2.65 0.88 -4.15
CA ALA A 56 2.28 0.28 -5.45
C ALA A 56 3.37 0.33 -6.56
N GLY A 57 4.62 0.69 -6.23
CA GLY A 57 5.70 0.80 -7.21
C GLY A 57 5.99 -0.52 -7.96
N ARG A 58 5.66 -0.59 -9.25
CA ARG A 58 5.77 -1.84 -10.06
C ARG A 58 7.16 -2.45 -10.12
N ARG A 59 8.22 -1.65 -9.94
CA ARG A 59 9.61 -2.13 -9.90
C ARG A 59 10.01 -2.74 -8.55
N PHE A 60 9.19 -2.55 -7.51
CA PHE A 60 9.44 -3.07 -6.18
C PHE A 60 9.05 -4.55 -6.04
N TYR A 61 8.05 -5.02 -6.79
CA TYR A 61 7.55 -6.39 -6.73
C TYR A 61 8.03 -7.23 -7.91
N ARG A 62 8.34 -8.49 -7.64
CA ARG A 62 8.45 -9.56 -8.63
C ARG A 62 7.09 -10.23 -8.83
N GLU A 63 6.99 -11.02 -9.90
CA GLU A 63 5.79 -11.79 -10.20
C GLU A 63 5.36 -12.64 -8.99
N GLY A 64 4.10 -12.48 -8.57
CA GLY A 64 3.50 -13.21 -7.44
C GLY A 64 3.74 -12.61 -6.05
N GLU A 65 4.68 -11.67 -5.89
CA GLU A 65 4.98 -11.08 -4.56
C GLU A 65 3.83 -10.24 -3.99
N THR A 66 3.00 -9.66 -4.85
CA THR A 66 1.79 -8.93 -4.44
C THR A 66 0.70 -9.84 -3.88
N GLU A 67 0.75 -11.15 -4.16
CA GLU A 67 -0.25 -12.14 -3.78
C GLU A 67 0.10 -12.90 -2.49
N PHE A 68 1.31 -12.73 -1.96
CA PHE A 68 1.69 -13.36 -0.70
C PHE A 68 0.77 -12.90 0.44
N ARG A 69 0.19 -13.86 1.16
CA ARG A 69 -0.68 -13.62 2.32
C ARG A 69 -0.29 -14.55 3.46
N ASN A 70 -0.11 -14.00 4.65
CA ASN A 70 0.10 -14.76 5.88
C ASN A 70 -1.04 -14.53 6.90
N TRP A 71 -2.27 -14.61 6.40
CA TRP A 71 -3.49 -14.47 7.20
C TRP A 71 -3.55 -15.48 8.35
N ASP A 72 -4.06 -15.04 9.49
CA ASP A 72 -4.42 -15.91 10.60
C ASP A 72 -5.64 -16.77 10.24
N THR A 73 -5.81 -17.89 10.94
CA THR A 73 -6.91 -18.82 10.70
C THR A 73 -8.25 -18.11 10.87
N GLY A 74 -9.09 -18.16 9.83
CA GLY A 74 -10.41 -17.52 9.85
C GLY A 74 -10.39 -16.02 9.56
N THR A 75 -9.29 -15.48 9.04
CA THR A 75 -9.19 -14.12 8.51
C THR A 75 -8.96 -14.13 6.99
N PRO A 76 -9.31 -13.06 6.26
CA PRO A 76 -9.92 -11.80 6.73
C PRO A 76 -11.40 -11.93 7.14
N GLN A 77 -11.83 -11.13 8.12
CA GLN A 77 -13.21 -10.97 8.62
C GLN A 77 -13.73 -9.54 8.36
N ASN A 78 -14.25 -8.85 9.39
CA ASN A 78 -14.71 -7.47 9.30
C ASN A 78 -13.54 -6.48 9.43
N GLY A 79 -13.40 -5.59 8.46
CA GLY A 79 -12.37 -4.55 8.46
C GLY A 79 -11.60 -4.49 7.15
N ASN A 80 -11.15 -3.29 6.79
CA ASN A 80 -10.52 -3.05 5.49
C ASN A 80 -9.01 -2.80 5.60
N CYS A 81 -8.44 -2.83 6.80
CA CYS A 81 -7.01 -2.57 7.00
C CYS A 81 -6.37 -3.74 7.75
N ALA A 82 -5.20 -4.17 7.29
CA ALA A 82 -4.53 -5.34 7.84
C ALA A 82 -3.42 -4.94 8.83
N PHE A 83 -3.29 -5.72 9.90
CA PHE A 83 -2.20 -5.62 10.85
C PHE A 83 -1.55 -6.99 11.06
N MET A 84 -0.27 -6.99 11.45
CA MET A 84 0.47 -8.19 11.86
C MET A 84 0.45 -8.31 13.38
N SER A 85 0.07 -9.48 13.88
CA SER A 85 0.15 -9.81 15.30
C SER A 85 1.58 -10.17 15.71
N THR A 86 1.85 -10.27 17.01
CA THR A 86 3.14 -10.74 17.56
C THR A 86 3.38 -12.24 17.40
N ALA A 87 2.56 -12.93 16.59
CA ALA A 87 2.81 -14.29 16.14
C ALA A 87 3.19 -14.32 14.64
N GLY A 88 3.38 -13.15 14.03
CA GLY A 88 3.67 -12.99 12.61
C GLY A 88 2.47 -13.23 11.67
N LEU A 89 1.29 -13.57 12.21
CA LEU A 89 0.05 -13.81 11.45
C LEU A 89 -0.74 -12.51 11.27
N TRP A 90 -1.40 -12.37 10.12
CA TRP A 90 -2.11 -11.16 9.74
C TRP A 90 -3.58 -11.25 10.10
N ASN A 91 -4.13 -10.15 10.56
CA ASN A 91 -5.54 -9.97 10.86
C ASN A 91 -6.02 -8.68 10.19
N ASN A 92 -7.33 -8.48 10.10
CA ASN A 92 -7.91 -7.23 9.61
C ASN A 92 -8.81 -6.60 10.67
N ALA A 93 -8.87 -5.27 10.65
CA ALA A 93 -9.63 -4.46 11.59
C ALA A 93 -10.15 -3.19 10.91
N SER A 94 -10.90 -2.36 11.67
CA SER A 94 -11.33 -1.07 11.16
C SER A 94 -10.10 -0.20 10.88
N CYS A 95 -10.10 0.53 9.76
CA CYS A 95 -8.99 1.43 9.43
C CYS A 95 -8.87 2.60 10.42
N ASP A 96 -9.95 2.89 11.16
CA ASP A 96 -10.00 3.91 12.22
C ASP A 96 -9.47 3.40 13.58
N ASP A 97 -9.23 2.10 13.70
CA ASP A 97 -8.61 1.56 14.91
C ASP A 97 -7.17 2.08 15.04
N GLN A 98 -6.70 2.23 16.28
CA GLN A 98 -5.36 2.73 16.52
C GLN A 98 -4.40 1.57 16.83
N HIS A 99 -3.37 1.44 16.00
CA HIS A 99 -2.27 0.51 16.23
C HIS A 99 -0.93 1.21 16.06
N HIS A 100 0.10 0.58 16.63
CA HIS A 100 1.47 0.81 16.21
C HIS A 100 1.62 0.43 14.75
N PHE A 101 2.73 0.80 14.13
CA PHE A 101 2.89 0.56 12.71
C PHE A 101 4.36 0.38 12.35
N ILE A 102 4.58 -0.28 11.21
CA ILE A 102 5.91 -0.54 10.71
C ILE A 102 6.05 0.05 9.30
N CYS A 103 7.03 0.92 9.14
CA CYS A 103 7.35 1.53 7.87
C CYS A 103 8.41 0.70 7.13
N TYR A 104 8.30 0.67 5.81
CA TYR A 104 9.40 0.32 4.92
C TYR A 104 10.22 1.59 4.61
N ASP A 105 11.54 1.50 4.76
CA ASP A 105 12.46 2.54 4.33
C ASP A 105 13.34 2.01 3.20
N GLY A 106 13.00 2.39 1.97
CA GLY A 106 13.71 2.03 0.76
C GLY A 106 14.88 2.96 0.42
N LYS A 107 15.20 3.95 1.27
CA LYS A 107 16.34 4.85 1.03
C LYS A 107 17.63 4.05 1.25
N GLN A 108 18.43 3.94 0.19
CA GLN A 108 19.62 3.07 0.11
C GLN A 108 20.73 3.34 1.15
N ASP A 109 20.60 4.40 1.95
CA ASP A 109 21.61 4.83 2.94
C ASP A 109 21.38 4.31 4.36
N THR A 110 20.33 3.52 4.63
CA THR A 110 20.10 2.95 5.97
C THR A 110 20.13 1.43 5.96
N ASN A 111 20.79 0.82 6.96
CA ASN A 111 20.71 -0.62 7.23
C ASN A 111 19.35 -1.05 7.82
N LEU A 112 18.35 -0.15 7.83
CA LEU A 112 17.08 -0.33 8.53
C LEU A 112 15.91 -0.33 7.55
N THR A 113 15.76 -1.45 6.84
CA THR A 113 14.68 -1.68 5.88
C THR A 113 13.28 -1.60 6.50
N TYR A 114 13.14 -2.05 7.75
CA TYR A 114 11.87 -2.08 8.49
C TYR A 114 11.98 -1.32 9.80
N VAL A 115 11.21 -0.23 9.91
CA VAL A 115 11.25 0.73 11.02
C VAL A 115 9.96 0.62 11.84
N LEU A 116 10.07 0.09 13.05
CA LEU A 116 8.95 0.01 13.99
C LEU A 116 8.71 1.38 14.64
N VAL A 117 7.51 1.92 14.48
CA VAL A 117 7.08 3.17 15.10
C VAL A 117 6.13 2.86 16.26
N GLN A 118 6.50 3.32 17.45
CA GLN A 118 5.77 3.08 18.70
C GLN A 118 4.69 4.13 18.99
N GLU A 119 4.30 4.90 17.97
CA GLU A 119 3.12 5.76 18.04
C GLU A 119 1.87 4.97 17.64
N SER A 120 0.75 5.23 18.31
CA SER A 120 -0.54 4.63 17.95
C SER A 120 -1.31 5.55 17.01
N LYS A 121 -1.67 5.07 15.81
CA LYS A 121 -2.34 5.84 14.76
C LYS A 121 -3.40 5.03 14.02
N THR A 122 -4.34 5.73 13.36
CA THR A 122 -5.21 5.10 12.36
C THR A 122 -4.38 4.62 11.18
N TRP A 123 -4.90 3.70 10.37
CA TRP A 123 -4.13 3.16 9.24
C TRP A 123 -3.72 4.26 8.24
N ILE A 124 -4.63 5.21 7.96
CA ILE A 124 -4.37 6.34 7.05
C ILE A 124 -3.30 7.28 7.62
N ASP A 125 -3.37 7.58 8.92
CA ASP A 125 -2.37 8.44 9.58
C ASP A 125 -1.00 7.75 9.66
N ALA A 126 -0.97 6.44 9.89
CA ALA A 126 0.24 5.62 9.88
C ALA A 126 0.89 5.59 8.49
N GLN A 127 0.10 5.39 7.43
CA GLN A 127 0.57 5.48 6.04
C GLN A 127 1.16 6.85 5.73
N SER A 128 0.43 7.91 6.10
CA SER A 128 0.86 9.30 5.88
C SER A 128 2.19 9.58 6.59
N TYR A 129 2.34 9.11 7.84
CA TYR A 129 3.60 9.20 8.56
C TYR A 129 4.73 8.48 7.82
N CYS A 130 4.53 7.23 7.41
CA CYS A 130 5.58 6.48 6.72
C CYS A 130 5.98 7.12 5.39
N ARG A 131 5.04 7.70 4.64
CA ARG A 131 5.35 8.43 3.39
C ARG A 131 6.07 9.76 3.64
N GLN A 132 5.82 10.41 4.78
CA GLN A 132 6.50 11.66 5.14
C GLN A 132 7.93 11.43 5.64
N HIS A 133 8.15 10.37 6.42
CA HIS A 133 9.43 10.13 7.10
C HIS A 133 10.29 9.04 6.43
N HIS A 134 9.67 8.05 5.79
CA HIS A 134 10.28 6.87 5.19
C HIS A 134 9.86 6.71 3.72
N THR A 135 9.44 5.52 3.30
CA THR A 135 8.86 5.25 1.97
C THR A 135 7.35 5.03 2.04
N ASP A 136 6.88 4.03 2.79
CA ASP A 136 5.45 3.72 3.00
C ASP A 136 5.29 2.75 4.19
N LEU A 137 4.06 2.38 4.56
CA LEU A 137 3.81 1.19 5.37
C LEU A 137 4.40 -0.05 4.69
N VAL A 138 4.83 -1.02 5.51
CA VAL A 138 5.52 -2.20 4.97
C VAL A 138 4.63 -3.02 4.05
N SER A 139 5.18 -3.46 2.92
CA SER A 139 4.65 -4.56 2.15
C SER A 139 5.39 -5.84 2.49
N VAL A 140 4.67 -6.94 2.71
CA VAL A 140 5.27 -8.22 3.04
C VAL A 140 5.15 -9.14 1.83
N ARG A 141 6.28 -9.41 1.17
CA ARG A 141 6.30 -10.06 -0.15
C ARG A 141 6.52 -11.57 -0.09
N ASN A 142 7.01 -12.07 1.04
CA ASN A 142 7.31 -13.49 1.24
C ASN A 142 7.48 -13.82 2.73
N GLN A 143 7.61 -15.12 3.02
CA GLN A 143 7.76 -15.63 4.38
C GLN A 143 9.02 -15.13 5.09
N THR A 144 10.12 -14.90 4.37
CA THR A 144 11.38 -14.41 4.96
C THR A 144 11.20 -13.02 5.53
N GLU A 145 10.61 -12.10 4.76
CA GLU A 145 10.28 -10.75 5.21
C GLU A 145 9.30 -10.78 6.38
N ASN A 146 8.27 -11.62 6.30
CA ASN A 146 7.31 -11.78 7.38
C ASN A 146 8.00 -12.17 8.70
N THR A 147 8.94 -13.11 8.63
CA THR A 147 9.68 -13.60 9.79
C THR A 147 10.62 -12.53 10.37
N GLU A 148 11.27 -11.74 9.53
CA GLU A 148 12.10 -10.62 9.99
C GLU A 148 11.28 -9.55 10.72
N ILE A 149 10.11 -9.21 10.17
CA ILE A 149 9.18 -8.25 10.76
C ILE A 149 8.62 -8.78 12.09
N ASP A 150 8.17 -10.05 12.10
CA ASP A 150 7.68 -10.73 13.31
C ASP A 150 8.71 -10.67 14.45
N GLN A 151 9.97 -11.03 14.17
CA GLN A 151 11.02 -10.97 15.19
C GLN A 151 11.20 -9.56 15.77
N LYS A 152 11.10 -8.51 14.95
CA LYS A 152 11.20 -7.12 15.40
C LYS A 152 10.02 -6.70 16.30
N ILE A 153 8.80 -7.08 15.94
CA ILE A 153 7.59 -6.68 16.68
C ILE A 153 7.37 -7.52 17.95
N SER A 154 7.72 -8.81 17.91
CA SER A 154 7.59 -9.74 19.02
C SER A 154 8.51 -9.39 20.18
N LEU A 155 9.68 -8.81 19.91
CA LEU A 155 10.56 -8.24 20.94
C LEU A 155 9.92 -7.09 21.75
N ARG A 156 8.89 -6.44 21.20
CA ARG A 156 8.20 -5.31 21.82
C ARG A 156 6.77 -5.63 22.26
N GLY A 157 6.21 -6.75 21.79
CA GLY A 157 4.85 -7.18 22.15
C GLY A 157 3.75 -6.31 21.55
N LEU A 158 3.98 -5.71 20.39
CA LEU A 158 3.05 -4.75 19.77
C LEU A 158 2.53 -5.29 18.42
N PRO A 159 1.19 -5.43 18.23
CA PRO A 159 0.64 -5.61 16.89
C PRO A 159 0.85 -4.33 16.07
N VAL A 160 1.09 -4.47 14.78
CA VAL A 160 1.43 -3.34 13.91
C VAL A 160 0.61 -3.30 12.64
N TRP A 161 0.16 -2.11 12.23
CA TRP A 161 -0.34 -1.91 10.88
C TRP A 161 0.72 -2.27 9.84
N ILE A 162 0.28 -2.97 8.79
CA ILE A 162 1.04 -3.21 7.57
C ILE A 162 0.33 -2.52 6.40
N GLY A 163 1.01 -2.36 5.26
CA GLY A 163 0.51 -1.61 4.11
C GLY A 163 -0.62 -2.28 3.33
N LEU A 164 -1.22 -3.36 3.84
CA LEU A 164 -2.28 -4.08 3.13
C LEU A 164 -3.65 -3.51 3.52
N PHE A 165 -4.44 -3.12 2.52
CA PHE A 165 -5.79 -2.58 2.69
C PHE A 165 -6.75 -3.10 1.63
N LEU A 166 -8.04 -3.09 1.93
CA LEU A 166 -9.11 -3.60 1.08
C LEU A 166 -9.85 -2.42 0.43
N ASP A 167 -9.89 -2.39 -0.89
CA ASP A 167 -10.56 -1.36 -1.67
C ASP A 167 -11.16 -1.92 -2.96
N SER A 168 -12.05 -1.17 -3.60
CA SER A 168 -12.73 -1.55 -4.85
C SER A 168 -12.13 -0.87 -6.09
N TRP A 169 -11.23 0.10 -5.94
CA TRP A 169 -10.64 0.82 -7.06
C TRP A 169 -9.52 0.00 -7.75
N ILE A 170 -9.44 0.11 -9.08
CA ILE A 170 -8.47 -0.57 -9.95
C ILE A 170 -7.84 0.42 -10.95
#